data_AF-A0A3P7LUB4-F1
#
_entry.id   AF-A0A3P7LUB4-F1
#
_cell.length_a   1.000
_cell.length_b   1.000
_cell.length_c   1.000
_cell.angle_alpha   90.00
_cell.angle_beta   90.00
_cell.angle_gamma   90.00
#
_symmetry.space_group_name_H-M   'P 1'
#
loop_
_entity.id
_entity.type
_entity.pdbx_description
1 polymer ?
#
loop_
_entity_poly.entity_id
_entity_poly.type
_entity_poly.pdbx_seq_one_letter_code
_entity_poly.pdbx_strand_id
1 'polypeptide(L)'
;MADEELKKAFQDLQFKTNETKALIAQGEITKKLNAQKQRMSELSAASIAEVPTDLSVYRSVGRMFLLTTRDSEIERHNKEALDYK
;
A
#
# COMPACT_ATOMS: atom_id res chain seq x y z
N MET A 1 32.49 27.69 26.13
CA MET A 1 31.02 27.82 26.15
C MET A 1 30.43 27.83 24.73
N ALA A 2 30.75 28.77 23.84
CA ALA A 2 30.22 28.77 22.47
C ALA A 2 30.56 27.52 21.63
N ASP A 3 31.74 26.93 21.83
CA ASP A 3 32.20 25.74 21.10
C ASP A 3 31.45 24.45 21.51
N GLU A 4 31.06 24.33 22.78
CA GLU A 4 30.28 23.16 23.26
C GLU A 4 28.83 23.21 22.81
N GLU A 5 28.22 24.40 22.80
CA GLU A 5 26.88 24.61 22.26
C GLU A 5 26.84 24.33 20.75
N LEU A 6 27.87 24.76 20.03
CA LEU A 6 28.02 24.49 18.60
C LEU A 6 28.16 22.97 18.33
N LYS A 7 28.98 22.27 19.11
CA LYS A 7 29.13 20.81 19.01
C LYS A 7 27.83 20.07 19.28
N LYS A 8 27.05 20.51 20.28
CA LYS A 8 25.74 19.95 20.59
C LYS A 8 24.74 20.19 19.46
N ALA A 9 24.69 21.41 18.91
CA ALA A 9 23.84 21.74 17.78
C ALA A 9 24.17 20.89 16.53
N PHE A 10 25.45 20.62 16.26
CA PHE A 10 25.86 19.72 15.19
C PHE A 10 25.43 18.27 15.42
N GLN A 11 25.54 17.76 16.65
CA GLN A 11 25.06 16.41 17.00
C GLN A 11 23.55 16.28 16.82
N ASP A 12 22.79 17.26 17.31
CA ASP A 12 21.33 17.30 17.16
C ASP A 12 20.92 17.38 15.68
N LEU A 13 21.65 18.15 14.87
CA LEU A 13 21.42 18.24 13.43
C LEU A 13 21.70 16.91 12.73
N GLN A 14 22.80 16.23 13.08
CA GLN A 14 23.12 14.92 12.53
C GLN A 14 22.05 13.88 12.88
N PHE A 15 21.56 13.90 14.12
CA PHE A 15 20.48 13.03 14.57
C PHE A 15 19.21 13.25 13.73
N LYS A 16 18.73 14.50 13.63
CA LYS A 16 17.54 14.86 12.83
C LYS A 16 17.71 14.51 11.35
N THR A 17 18.92 14.70 10.81
CA THR A 17 19.22 14.35 9.41
C THR A 17 19.11 12.84 9.18
N ASN A 18 19.62 12.03 10.11
CA ASN A 18 19.55 10.57 10.00
C ASN A 18 18.12 10.05 10.16
N GLU A 19 17.35 10.62 11.09
CA GLU A 19 15.93 10.31 11.26
C GLU A 19 15.14 10.64 9.98
N THR A 20 15.36 11.83 9.41
CA THR A 20 14.71 12.26 8.16
C THR A 20 15.05 11.32 7.01
N LYS A 21 16.31 10.89 6.88
CA LYS A 21 16.72 9.91 5.85
C LYS A 21 16.00 8.58 6.01
N ALA A 22 15.86 8.09 7.24
CA ALA A 22 15.15 6.84 7.51
C ALA A 22 13.66 6.94 7.13
N LEU A 23 13.00 8.06 7.46
CA LEU A 23 11.61 8.30 7.08
C LEU A 23 11.42 8.39 5.56
N ILE A 24 12.34 9.04 4.85
CA ILE A 24 12.32 9.08 3.37
C ILE A 24 12.46 7.67 2.80
N ALA A 25 13.41 6.88 3.29
CA ALA A 25 13.60 5.50 2.82
C ALA A 25 12.35 4.65 3.05
N GLN A 26 11.71 4.78 4.21
CA GLN A 26 10.45 4.10 4.51
C GLN A 26 9.31 4.55 3.60
N GLY A 27 9.23 5.85 3.31
CA GLY A 27 8.26 6.42 2.37
C GLY A 27 8.40 5.85 0.96
N GLU A 28 9.63 5.74 0.46
CA GLU A 28 9.93 5.17 -0.87
C GLU A 28 9.55 3.68 -0.96
N ILE A 29 9.80 2.90 0.10
CA ILE A 29 9.36 1.50 0.17
C ILE A 29 7.83 1.41 0.14
N THR A 30 7.17 2.22 0.96
CA THR A 30 5.70 2.24 1.06
C THR A 30 5.06 2.63 -0.27
N LYS A 31 5.62 3.64 -0.96
CA LYS A 31 5.18 4.07 -2.29
C LYS A 31 5.26 2.93 -3.32
N LYS A 32 6.38 2.19 -3.34
CA LYS A 32 6.54 1.03 -4.25
C LYS A 32 5.54 -0.07 -3.95
N LEU A 33 5.32 -0.39 -2.67
CA LEU A 33 4.35 -1.40 -2.24
C LEU A 33 2.92 -0.99 -2.62
N ASN A 34 2.53 0.27 -2.40
CA ASN A 34 1.20 0.75 -2.77
C ASN A 34 0.99 0.71 -4.28
N ALA A 35 1.98 1.13 -5.08
CA ALA A 35 1.90 1.03 -6.54
C ALA A 35 1.75 -0.43 -7.03
N GLN A 36 2.44 -1.38 -6.37
CA GLN A 36 2.27 -2.80 -6.68
C GLN A 36 0.86 -3.30 -6.34
N LYS A 37 0.36 -2.97 -5.13
CA LYS A 37 -0.98 -3.36 -4.69
C LYS A 37 -2.08 -2.77 -5.57
N GLN A 38 -1.93 -1.51 -5.99
CA GLN A 38 -2.82 -0.87 -6.94
C GLN A 38 -2.93 -1.69 -8.23
N ARG A 39 -1.79 -1.98 -8.86
CA ARG A 39 -1.75 -2.77 -10.11
C ARG A 39 -2.35 -4.16 -9.95
N MET A 40 -2.07 -4.82 -8.82
CA MET A 40 -2.66 -6.13 -8.53
C MET A 40 -4.19 -6.05 -8.39
N SER A 41 -4.70 -5.00 -7.77
CA SER A 41 -6.14 -4.80 -7.61
C SER A 41 -6.82 -4.50 -8.95
N GLU A 42 -6.23 -3.62 -9.76
CA GLU A 42 -6.71 -3.33 -11.13
C GLU A 42 -6.71 -4.61 -11.99
N LEU A 43 -5.64 -5.40 -11.93
CA LEU A 43 -5.55 -6.67 -12.67
C LEU A 43 -6.58 -7.69 -12.19
N SER A 44 -6.82 -7.78 -10.89
CA SER A 44 -7.83 -8.68 -10.32
C SER A 44 -9.24 -8.30 -10.78
N ALA A 45 -9.58 -7.00 -10.78
CA ALA A 45 -10.85 -6.53 -11.31
C ALA A 45 -11.03 -6.89 -12.80
N ALA A 46 -9.98 -6.68 -13.61
CA ALA A 46 -10.00 -7.04 -15.03
C ALA A 46 -10.18 -8.55 -15.24
N SER A 47 -9.44 -9.39 -14.52
CA SER A 47 -9.57 -10.84 -14.62
C SER A 47 -10.94 -11.36 -14.15
N ILE A 48 -11.54 -10.76 -13.11
CA ILE A 48 -12.89 -11.14 -12.65
C ILE A 48 -13.95 -10.71 -13.67
N ALA A 49 -13.75 -9.61 -14.39
CA ALA A 49 -14.67 -9.17 -15.44
C ALA A 49 -14.77 -10.15 -16.62
N GLU A 50 -13.71 -10.94 -16.86
CA GLU A 50 -13.69 -12.00 -17.88
C GLU A 50 -14.46 -13.26 -17.44
N VAL A 51 -14.83 -13.37 -16.16
CA VAL A 51 -15.58 -14.53 -15.64
C VAL A 51 -17.04 -14.47 -16.11
N PRO A 52 -17.58 -15.59 -16.65
CA PRO A 52 -19.00 -15.71 -17.00
C PRO A 52 -19.95 -15.40 -15.83
N THR A 53 -21.08 -14.75 -16.13
CA THR A 53 -22.06 -14.30 -15.12
C THR A 53 -22.83 -15.42 -14.43
N ASP A 54 -22.87 -16.60 -15.04
CA ASP A 54 -23.61 -17.78 -14.56
C ASP A 54 -22.83 -18.59 -13.51
N LEU A 55 -21.57 -18.26 -13.29
CA LEU A 55 -20.72 -18.95 -12.32
C LEU A 55 -20.80 -18.31 -10.93
N SER A 56 -20.77 -19.16 -9.91
CA SER A 56 -20.66 -18.72 -8.52
C SER A 56 -19.26 -18.17 -8.24
N VAL A 57 -19.18 -16.96 -7.69
CA VAL A 57 -17.91 -16.31 -7.33
C VAL A 57 -17.69 -16.41 -5.82
N TYR A 58 -16.48 -16.82 -5.41
CA TYR A 58 -16.14 -16.98 -4.01
C TYR A 58 -14.95 -16.13 -3.62
N ARG A 59 -15.12 -15.38 -2.52
CA ARG A 59 -14.06 -14.57 -1.91
C ARG A 59 -13.36 -15.36 -0.81
N SER A 60 -12.04 -15.40 -0.85
CA SER A 60 -11.24 -15.93 0.26
C SER A 60 -11.15 -14.93 1.42
N VAL A 61 -11.45 -15.40 2.63
CA VAL A 61 -11.24 -14.69 3.91
C VAL A 61 -10.50 -15.64 4.85
N GLY A 62 -9.16 -15.51 4.90
CA GLY A 62 -8.30 -16.44 5.64
C GLY A 62 -8.35 -17.84 5.04
N ARG A 63 -9.02 -18.77 5.71
CA ARG A 63 -9.23 -20.17 5.23
C ARG A 63 -10.67 -20.45 4.79
N MET A 64 -11.54 -19.45 4.80
CA MET A 64 -12.94 -19.56 4.40
C MET A 64 -13.17 -18.99 3.01
N PHE A 65 -14.17 -19.50 2.31
CA PHE A 65 -14.63 -19.00 1.02
C PHE A 65 -16.08 -18.55 1.15
N LEU A 66 -16.32 -17.25 1.01
CA LEU A 66 -17.65 -16.65 1.10
C LEU A 66 -18.24 -16.55 -0.30
N LEU A 67 -19.51 -16.94 -0.45
CA LEU A 67 -20.24 -16.74 -1.68
C LEU A 67 -20.47 -15.23 -1.91
N THR A 68 -20.17 -14.77 -3.11
CA THR A 68 -20.22 -13.35 -3.52
C THR A 68 -20.74 -13.25 -4.96
N THR A 69 -20.92 -12.03 -5.45
CA THR A 69 -21.24 -11.78 -6.86
C THR A 69 -20.04 -11.21 -7.59
N ARG A 70 -19.91 -11.54 -8.88
CA ARG A 70 -18.86 -10.99 -9.75
C ARG A 70 -18.77 -9.46 -9.65
N ASP A 71 -19.91 -8.79 -9.76
CA ASP A 71 -19.95 -7.32 -9.77
C ASP A 71 -19.51 -6.73 -8.43
N SER A 72 -19.88 -7.35 -7.29
CA SER A 72 -19.43 -6.92 -5.97
C SER A 72 -17.91 -7.06 -5.77
N GLU A 73 -17.30 -8.09 -6.35
CA GLU A 73 -15.86 -8.32 -6.27
C GLU A 73 -15.09 -7.33 -7.16
N ILE A 74 -15.62 -7.00 -8.34
CA ILE A 74 -15.06 -5.96 -9.22
C ILE A 74 -15.10 -4.59 -8.53
N GLU A 75 -16.25 -4.20 -7.97
CA GLU A 75 -16.39 -2.94 -7.25
C GLU A 75 -15.41 -2.84 -6.07
N ARG A 76 -15.24 -3.93 -5.32
CA ARG A 76 -14.26 -3.96 -4.23
C ARG A 76 -12.84 -3.74 -4.75
N HIS A 77 -12.41 -4.46 -5.78
CA HIS A 77 -11.06 -4.32 -6.31
C HIS A 77 -10.80 -2.93 -6.92
N ASN A 78 -11.81 -2.33 -7.55
CA ASN A 78 -11.71 -0.95 -8.01
C ASN A 78 -11.58 0.04 -6.84
N LYS A 79 -12.33 -0.17 -5.75
CA LYS A 79 -12.18 0.65 -4.53
C LYS A 79 -10.82 0.49 -3.88
N GLU A 80 -10.33 -0.75 -3.75
CA GLU A 80 -8.99 -1.04 -3.21
C GLU A 80 -7.89 -0.37 -4.06
N ALA A 81 -8.02 -0.36 -5.39
CA ALA A 81 -7.06 0.33 -6.25
C ALA A 81 -7.02 1.85 -5.99
N LEU A 82 -8.18 2.47 -5.75
CA LEU A 82 -8.28 3.90 -5.42
C LEU A 82 -7.66 4.22 -4.05
N ASP A 83 -7.75 3.32 -3.08
CA ASP A 83 -7.19 3.52 -1.74
C ASP A 83 -5.64 3.50 -1.73
N TYR A 84 -5.01 2.94 -2.77
CA TYR A 84 -3.54 2.91 -2.92
C TYR A 84 -2.98 4.06 -3.78
N LYS A 85 -3.85 4.91 -4.35
CA LYS A 85 -3.48 6.06 -5.18
C LYS A 85 -3.06 7.26 -4.33
#